data_AF-A0A9D5Z3D7-F1
#
_entry.id   AF-A0A9D5Z3D7-F1
#
_cell.length_a   1.000
_cell.length_b   1.000
_cell.length_c   1.000
_cell.angle_alpha   90.00
_cell.angle_beta   90.00
_cell.angle_gamma   90.00
#
_symmetry.space_group_name_H-M   'P 1'
#
loop_
_entity.id
_entity.type
_entity.pdbx_description
1 polymer ?
#
loop_
_entity_poly.entity_id
_entity_poly.type
_entity_poly.pdbx_seq_one_letter_code
_entity_poly.pdbx_strand_id
1 'polypeptide(L)'
;MIKTTLKIASIVAVLTSTSSFAADCGVHSSMQLSSKSGTWHTQVQHLNQIGDVVLLGPDQKCKPINSEVPNTEESVLTQQVISMNVSPDSMLTVGHVLGDNETFDTSLLLSMVQVPEEGQAHDSPTKTCMFYVAAIKKAKPLTRVFELNGARCSFDNDETNMIYSFGAE
;
A
#
# COMPACT_ATOMS: atom_id res chain seq x y z
N MET A 1 -1.70 61.20 35.53
CA MET A 1 -2.13 59.78 35.61
C MET A 1 -2.64 59.38 34.22
N ILE A 2 -1.80 58.74 33.40
CA ILE A 2 -2.08 58.47 31.98
C ILE A 2 -2.42 56.98 31.85
N LYS A 3 -3.62 56.66 31.37
CA LYS A 3 -4.04 55.28 31.05
C LYS A 3 -3.76 55.02 29.57
N THR A 4 -2.80 54.15 29.28
CA THR A 4 -2.55 53.63 27.93
C THR A 4 -3.23 52.27 27.78
N THR A 5 -4.18 52.18 26.85
CA THR A 5 -4.90 50.95 26.52
C THR A 5 -4.18 50.26 25.37
N LEU A 6 -3.59 49.09 25.65
CA LEU A 6 -2.92 48.24 24.66
C LEU A 6 -3.97 47.42 23.89
N LYS A 7 -4.10 47.64 22.58
CA LYS A 7 -4.93 46.79 21.71
C LYS A 7 -4.04 45.70 21.08
N ILE A 8 -4.25 44.46 21.49
CA ILE A 8 -3.62 43.28 20.90
C ILE A 8 -4.38 42.94 19.63
N ALA A 9 -3.75 43.10 18.47
CA ALA A 9 -4.28 42.65 17.19
C ALA A 9 -3.94 41.16 17.02
N SER A 10 -4.95 40.29 17.09
CA SER A 10 -4.82 38.88 16.74
C SER A 10 -4.63 38.73 15.24
N ILE A 11 -3.42 38.34 14.82
CA ILE A 11 -3.13 37.93 13.45
C ILE A 11 -3.62 36.47 13.32
N VAL A 12 -4.76 36.30 12.64
CA VAL A 12 -5.23 34.97 12.22
C VAL A 12 -4.35 34.54 11.06
N ALA A 13 -3.39 33.64 11.33
CA ALA A 13 -2.63 32.99 10.28
C ALA A 13 -3.57 32.05 9.52
N VAL A 14 -3.96 32.45 8.31
CA VAL A 14 -4.66 31.57 7.36
C VAL A 14 -3.63 30.55 6.88
N LEU A 15 -3.66 29.36 7.48
CA LEU A 15 -2.94 28.20 6.98
C LEU A 15 -3.57 27.83 5.62
N THR A 16 -3.00 28.37 4.55
CA THR A 16 -3.29 27.90 3.20
C THR A 16 -2.74 26.49 3.09
N SER A 17 -3.62 25.51 2.99
CA SER A 17 -3.30 24.13 2.67
C SER A 17 -2.60 24.11 1.31
N THR A 18 -1.28 24.07 1.32
CA THR A 18 -0.51 23.80 0.10
C THR A 18 -0.80 22.35 -0.26
N SER A 19 -1.69 22.16 -1.22
CA SER A 19 -1.90 20.88 -1.91
C SER A 19 -0.56 20.45 -2.47
N SER A 20 0.09 19.49 -1.81
CA SER A 20 1.32 18.88 -2.29
C SER A 20 1.01 18.21 -3.62
N PHE A 21 1.71 18.64 -4.67
CA PHE A 21 1.75 17.95 -5.95
C PHE A 21 2.35 16.56 -5.71
N ALA A 22 1.50 15.54 -5.59
CA ALA A 22 1.94 14.18 -5.77
C ALA A 22 2.44 14.07 -7.22
N ALA A 23 3.67 13.60 -7.40
CA ALA A 23 4.15 13.26 -8.73
C ALA A 23 3.17 12.25 -9.36
N ASP A 24 2.72 12.52 -10.58
CA ASP A 24 1.89 11.58 -11.33
C ASP A 24 2.78 10.40 -11.75
N CYS A 25 2.77 9.34 -10.94
CA CYS A 25 3.58 8.15 -11.17
C CYS A 25 2.98 7.20 -12.22
N GLY A 26 1.94 7.62 -12.97
CA GLY A 26 1.21 6.70 -13.85
C GLY A 26 0.54 5.56 -13.07
N VAL A 27 0.15 5.81 -11.81
CA VAL A 27 -0.47 4.80 -10.95
C VAL A 27 -1.83 4.38 -11.51
N HIS A 28 -1.97 3.09 -11.76
CA HIS A 28 -3.20 2.48 -12.27
C HIS A 28 -4.22 2.25 -11.15
N SER A 29 -3.75 1.84 -9.98
CA SER A 29 -4.51 1.71 -8.73
C SER A 29 -3.57 1.85 -7.53
N SER A 30 -4.06 2.40 -6.43
CA SER A 30 -3.30 2.41 -5.17
C SER A 30 -3.76 1.29 -4.24
N MET A 31 -2.85 0.77 -3.45
CA MET A 31 -3.09 -0.25 -2.44
C MET A 31 -2.69 0.29 -1.08
N GLN A 32 -3.60 0.22 -0.12
CA GLN A 32 -3.36 0.59 1.27
C GLN A 32 -3.30 -0.69 2.10
N LEU A 33 -2.22 -0.87 2.83
CA LEU A 33 -2.00 -2.02 3.69
C LEU A 33 -1.99 -1.53 5.13
N SER A 34 -2.80 -2.18 5.96
CA SER A 34 -3.03 -1.80 7.34
C SER A 34 -3.06 -3.02 8.27
N SER A 35 -2.74 -2.79 9.54
CA SER A 35 -2.91 -3.77 10.60
C SER A 35 -3.79 -3.16 11.69
N LYS A 36 -4.72 -3.94 12.25
CA LYS A 36 -5.45 -3.55 13.46
C LYS A 36 -4.73 -3.99 14.73
N SER A 37 -3.94 -5.06 14.64
CA SER A 37 -3.18 -5.62 15.77
C SER A 37 -1.95 -6.38 15.29
N GLY A 38 -0.84 -6.20 16.01
CA GLY A 38 0.42 -6.87 15.70
C GLY A 38 1.10 -6.35 14.43
N THR A 39 2.36 -6.76 14.24
CA THR A 39 3.13 -6.45 13.04
C THR A 39 2.99 -7.59 12.04
N TRP A 40 2.78 -7.25 10.77
CA TRP A 40 2.59 -8.21 9.69
C TRP A 40 3.64 -8.03 8.61
N HIS A 41 4.33 -9.12 8.30
CA HIS A 41 5.21 -9.20 7.15
C HIS A 41 4.36 -9.39 5.91
N THR A 42 4.45 -8.44 4.99
CA THR A 42 3.59 -8.39 3.82
C THR A 42 4.39 -8.60 2.56
N GLN A 43 3.85 -9.42 1.66
CA GLN A 43 4.36 -9.61 0.33
C GLN A 43 3.31 -9.33 -0.72
N VAL A 44 3.72 -8.72 -1.84
CA VAL A 44 2.87 -8.45 -3.00
C VAL A 44 3.59 -9.00 -4.23
N GLN A 45 2.86 -9.75 -5.05
CA GLN A 45 3.38 -10.44 -6.22
C GLN A 45 2.46 -10.30 -7.43
N HIS A 46 3.02 -9.89 -8.58
CA HIS A 46 2.34 -9.99 -9.88
C HIS A 46 2.44 -11.41 -10.42
N LEU A 47 1.32 -11.97 -10.86
CA LEU A 47 1.26 -13.37 -11.29
C LEU A 47 1.30 -13.56 -12.81
N ASN A 48 0.78 -12.60 -13.58
CA ASN A 48 0.55 -12.76 -15.02
C ASN A 48 0.96 -11.54 -15.87
N GLN A 49 1.56 -10.51 -15.27
CA GLN A 49 1.97 -9.28 -15.98
C GLN A 49 3.27 -8.72 -15.45
N ILE A 50 3.97 -7.96 -16.28
CA ILE A 50 5.11 -7.14 -15.89
C ILE A 50 4.58 -5.82 -15.34
N GLY A 51 4.69 -5.64 -14.02
CA GLY A 51 4.21 -4.44 -13.35
C GLY A 51 5.17 -4.01 -12.25
N ASP A 52 5.32 -2.70 -12.10
CA ASP A 52 6.03 -2.11 -10.98
C ASP A 52 5.06 -1.89 -9.82
N VAL A 53 5.60 -2.01 -8.62
CA VAL A 53 4.95 -1.46 -7.44
C VAL A 53 5.83 -0.35 -6.89
N VAL A 54 5.25 0.82 -6.71
CA VAL A 54 5.95 2.03 -6.29
C VAL A 54 5.50 2.46 -4.90
N LEU A 55 6.41 3.01 -4.07
CA LEU A 55 6.01 3.64 -2.82
C LEU A 55 5.28 4.96 -3.11
N LEU A 56 4.08 5.11 -2.54
CA LEU A 56 3.33 6.35 -2.60
C LEU A 56 3.50 7.11 -1.28
N GLY A 57 4.19 8.23 -1.35
CA GLY A 57 4.42 9.11 -0.21
C GLY A 57 5.07 10.42 -0.65
N PRO A 58 4.94 11.50 0.15
CA PRO A 58 5.43 12.83 -0.22
C PRO A 58 6.93 12.85 -0.58
N ASP A 59 7.72 11.96 0.02
CA ASP A 59 9.18 11.89 -0.19
C ASP A 59 9.62 10.72 -1.10
N GLN A 60 8.71 9.85 -1.52
CA GLN A 60 9.06 8.54 -2.11
C GLN A 60 9.20 8.56 -3.64
N LYS A 61 8.89 9.70 -4.30
CA LYS A 61 9.12 9.98 -5.73
C LYS A 61 8.85 8.80 -6.68
N CYS A 62 7.78 8.03 -6.46
CA CYS A 62 7.42 6.90 -7.32
C CYS A 62 8.51 5.83 -7.44
N LYS A 63 9.39 5.70 -6.44
CA LYS A 63 10.50 4.75 -6.51
C LYS A 63 9.94 3.33 -6.58
N PRO A 64 10.27 2.54 -7.62
CA PRO A 64 9.94 1.12 -7.66
C PRO A 64 10.55 0.42 -6.44
N ILE A 65 9.75 -0.40 -5.78
CA ILE A 65 10.15 -1.19 -4.61
C ILE A 65 10.64 -2.57 -5.04
N ASN A 66 10.16 -3.01 -6.19
CA ASN A 66 10.68 -4.13 -6.95
C ASN A 66 11.99 -3.70 -7.64
N SER A 67 13.06 -4.45 -7.39
CA SER A 67 14.42 -4.17 -7.85
C SER A 67 14.85 -5.20 -8.89
N GLU A 68 14.38 -5.07 -10.12
CA GLU A 68 15.11 -5.57 -11.28
C GLU A 68 15.10 -4.51 -12.37
N VAL A 69 16.24 -4.34 -13.02
CA VAL A 69 16.42 -3.35 -14.10
C VAL A 69 15.41 -3.68 -15.20
N PRO A 70 14.56 -2.74 -15.62
CA PRO A 70 13.65 -2.97 -16.75
C PRO A 70 14.43 -3.43 -17.98
N ASN A 71 13.92 -4.46 -18.67
CA ASN A 71 14.42 -4.97 -19.97
C ASN A 71 15.62 -5.93 -19.97
N THR A 72 15.85 -6.71 -18.91
CA THR A 72 16.63 -7.96 -19.03
C THR A 72 15.68 -9.12 -19.34
N GLU A 73 16.11 -10.13 -20.12
CA GLU A 73 15.29 -11.33 -20.40
C GLU A 73 14.83 -12.05 -19.12
N GLU A 74 15.53 -11.85 -17.99
CA GLU A 74 15.17 -12.35 -16.66
C GLU A 74 13.97 -11.64 -16.03
N SER A 75 13.73 -10.36 -16.35
CA SER A 75 12.59 -9.57 -15.83
C SER A 75 11.21 -10.07 -16.31
N VAL A 76 11.19 -10.92 -17.34
CA VAL A 76 9.97 -11.52 -17.90
C VAL A 76 9.50 -12.72 -17.05
N LEU A 77 10.34 -13.24 -16.15
CA LEU A 77 10.07 -14.46 -15.38
C LEU A 77 10.02 -14.25 -13.86
N THR A 78 10.54 -13.14 -13.36
CA THR A 78 10.49 -12.82 -11.93
C THR A 78 9.14 -12.22 -11.57
N GLN A 79 8.23 -13.07 -11.10
CA GLN A 79 7.04 -12.64 -10.35
C GLN A 79 7.52 -11.92 -9.08
N GLN A 80 7.66 -10.60 -9.17
CA GLN A 80 8.39 -9.80 -8.18
C GLN A 80 7.68 -9.77 -6.83
N VAL A 81 8.42 -10.09 -5.78
CA VAL A 81 7.94 -10.11 -4.39
C VAL A 81 8.44 -8.85 -3.69
N ILE A 82 7.53 -7.97 -3.30
CA ILE A 82 7.86 -6.92 -2.33
C ILE A 82 7.79 -7.54 -0.94
N SER A 83 8.58 -7.06 0.01
CA SER A 83 8.59 -7.56 1.37
C SER A 83 8.70 -6.38 2.34
N MET A 84 7.68 -6.17 3.17
CA MET A 84 7.58 -5.00 4.06
C MET A 84 6.75 -5.29 5.30
N ASN A 85 7.05 -4.60 6.41
CA ASN A 85 6.29 -4.75 7.64
C ASN A 85 5.21 -3.66 7.74
N VAL A 86 4.01 -4.07 8.15
CA VAL A 86 2.87 -3.19 8.45
C VAL A 86 2.51 -3.38 9.91
N SER A 87 2.44 -2.28 10.67
CA SER A 87 2.07 -2.27 12.09
C SER A 87 0.81 -1.43 12.32
N PRO A 88 0.17 -1.48 13.51
CA PRO A 88 -1.03 -0.68 13.76
C PRO A 88 -0.79 0.83 13.66
N ASP A 89 0.45 1.26 13.88
CA ASP A 89 0.86 2.67 13.83
C ASP A 89 1.32 3.12 12.43
N SER A 90 1.37 2.20 11.46
CA SER A 90 1.84 2.50 10.11
C SER A 90 0.90 1.95 9.04
N MET A 91 0.34 2.87 8.24
CA MET A 91 -0.30 2.50 7.00
C MET A 91 0.71 2.60 5.88
N LEU A 92 0.84 1.53 5.11
CA LEU A 92 1.65 1.54 3.91
C LEU A 92 0.76 1.80 2.71
N THR A 93 1.14 2.77 1.88
CA THR A 93 0.48 3.02 0.60
C THR A 93 1.46 2.75 -0.55
N VAL A 94 1.05 1.87 -1.46
CA VAL A 94 1.81 1.54 -2.66
C VAL A 94 0.94 1.76 -3.90
N GLY A 95 1.58 2.01 -5.03
CA GLY A 95 0.94 2.20 -6.32
C GLY A 95 1.29 1.06 -7.24
N HIS A 96 0.31 0.58 -7.99
CA HIS A 96 0.53 -0.36 -9.08
C HIS A 96 0.72 0.42 -10.39
N VAL A 97 1.81 0.13 -11.10
CA VAL A 97 2.13 0.74 -12.40
C VAL A 97 2.32 -0.40 -13.41
N LEU A 98 1.44 -0.45 -14.42
CA LEU A 98 1.56 -1.41 -15.51
C LEU A 98 2.70 -0.99 -16.47
N GLY A 99 3.38 -1.97 -17.07
CA GLY A 99 4.35 -1.69 -18.13
C GLY A 99 3.71 -1.12 -19.41
N ASP A 100 4.50 -0.49 -20.26
CA ASP A 100 4.05 0.29 -21.44
C ASP A 100 3.19 -0.48 -22.46
N ASN A 101 3.19 -1.83 -22.42
CA ASN A 101 2.45 -2.69 -23.33
C ASN A 101 1.50 -3.67 -22.61
N GLU A 102 1.30 -3.50 -21.31
CA GLU A 102 0.44 -4.38 -20.53
C GLU A 102 -1.02 -3.96 -20.62
N THR A 103 -1.92 -4.94 -20.75
CA THR A 103 -3.35 -4.70 -20.64
C THR A 103 -3.78 -4.66 -19.18
N PHE A 104 -5.02 -4.29 -18.86
CA PHE A 104 -5.47 -4.26 -17.46
C PHE A 104 -5.83 -5.66 -16.90
N ASP A 105 -5.52 -6.75 -17.61
CA ASP A 105 -5.74 -8.14 -17.18
C ASP A 105 -4.64 -8.58 -16.20
N THR A 106 -4.71 -8.04 -14.98
CA THR A 106 -3.69 -8.26 -13.94
C THR A 106 -4.18 -9.22 -12.87
N SER A 107 -3.28 -10.05 -12.36
CA SER A 107 -3.47 -10.93 -11.21
C SER A 107 -2.38 -10.64 -10.19
N LEU A 108 -2.79 -10.32 -8.97
CA LEU A 108 -1.94 -10.06 -7.82
C LEU A 108 -2.18 -11.10 -6.74
N LEU A 109 -1.10 -11.52 -6.09
CA LEU A 109 -1.15 -12.24 -4.83
C LEU A 109 -0.53 -11.36 -3.75
N LEU A 110 -1.30 -11.08 -2.71
CA LEU A 110 -0.84 -10.39 -1.51
C LEU A 110 -0.90 -11.36 -0.34
N SER A 111 0.18 -11.50 0.41
CA SER A 111 0.22 -12.30 1.64
C SER A 111 0.64 -11.42 2.81
N MET A 112 0.00 -11.58 3.96
CA MET A 112 0.38 -10.94 5.21
C MET A 112 0.54 -12.02 6.27
N VAL A 113 1.72 -12.13 6.85
CA VAL A 113 2.06 -13.14 7.86
C VAL A 113 2.41 -12.43 9.17
N GLN A 114 1.77 -12.82 10.27
CA GLN A 114 2.03 -12.16 11.56
C GLN A 114 3.47 -12.42 12.02
N VAL A 115 4.17 -11.34 12.38
CA VAL A 115 5.51 -11.37 12.95
C VAL A 115 5.36 -11.41 14.47
N PRO A 116 6.05 -12.33 15.17
CA PRO A 116 6.04 -12.37 16.63
C PRO A 116 6.71 -11.11 17.18
N GLU A 117 6.28 -10.70 18.37
CA GLU A 117 6.95 -9.62 19.09
C GLU A 117 8.39 -10.01 19.46
N GLU A 118 9.26 -9.01 19.63
CA GLU A 118 10.66 -9.26 19.96
C GLU A 118 10.78 -10.11 21.24
N GLY A 119 11.53 -11.20 21.14
CA GLY A 119 11.71 -12.15 22.25
C GLY A 119 10.58 -13.16 22.45
N GLN A 120 9.52 -13.13 21.64
CA GLN A 120 8.48 -14.17 21.63
C GLN A 120 8.79 -15.25 20.59
N ALA A 121 8.38 -16.49 20.89
CA ALA A 121 8.36 -17.55 19.91
C ALA A 121 7.21 -17.32 18.90
N HIS A 122 7.35 -17.87 17.70
CA HIS A 122 6.24 -17.90 16.76
C HIS A 122 5.11 -18.79 17.30
N ASP A 123 3.91 -18.24 17.39
CA ASP A 123 2.71 -19.06 17.54
C ASP A 123 2.54 -19.91 16.28
N SER A 124 2.46 -21.24 16.47
CA SER A 124 2.25 -22.19 15.39
C SER A 124 0.82 -22.74 15.40
N PRO A 125 0.11 -22.73 14.26
CA PRO A 125 0.53 -22.16 12.97
C PRO A 125 0.37 -20.62 12.94
N THR A 126 1.29 -19.93 12.26
CA THR A 126 1.30 -18.46 12.20
C THR A 126 0.06 -17.91 11.51
N LYS A 127 -0.60 -16.90 12.11
CA LYS A 127 -1.71 -16.18 11.47
C LYS A 127 -1.28 -15.63 10.11
N THR A 128 -2.09 -15.91 9.09
CA THR A 128 -1.80 -15.50 7.71
C THR A 128 -3.07 -15.02 7.01
N CYS A 129 -2.99 -13.86 6.37
CA CYS A 129 -3.96 -13.39 5.39
C CYS A 129 -3.40 -13.59 3.99
N MET A 130 -4.20 -14.12 3.07
CA MET A 130 -3.88 -14.09 1.64
C MET A 130 -5.00 -13.42 0.87
N PHE A 131 -4.63 -12.61 -0.12
CA PHE A 131 -5.55 -11.91 -0.99
C PHE A 131 -5.13 -12.19 -2.43
N TYR A 132 -6.02 -12.82 -3.18
CA TYR A 132 -5.88 -12.94 -4.61
C TYR A 132 -6.75 -11.87 -5.26
N VAL A 133 -6.15 -11.00 -6.06
CA VAL A 133 -6.85 -9.91 -6.75
C VAL A 133 -6.63 -10.09 -8.24
N ALA A 134 -7.70 -10.40 -8.97
CA ALA A 134 -7.70 -10.34 -10.42
C ALA A 134 -8.44 -9.08 -10.87
N ALA A 135 -7.89 -8.27 -11.75
CA ALA A 135 -8.63 -7.17 -12.35
C ALA A 135 -8.66 -7.36 -13.86
N ILE A 136 -9.82 -7.11 -14.46
CA ILE A 136 -10.02 -7.16 -15.91
C ILE A 136 -10.04 -5.74 -16.50
N LYS A 137 -10.32 -4.74 -15.65
CA LYS A 137 -10.38 -3.31 -15.96
C LYS A 137 -10.03 -2.50 -14.71
N LYS A 138 -9.67 -1.23 -14.92
CA LYS A 138 -9.46 -0.25 -13.85
C LYS A 138 -10.62 -0.26 -12.85
N ALA A 139 -10.31 -0.28 -11.56
CA ALA A 139 -11.26 -0.25 -10.45
C ALA A 139 -12.27 -1.41 -10.38
N LYS A 140 -12.06 -2.51 -11.12
CA LYS A 140 -12.94 -3.70 -11.08
C LYS A 140 -12.19 -4.96 -10.63
N PRO A 141 -11.66 -4.98 -9.39
CA PRO A 141 -11.03 -6.16 -8.86
C PRO A 141 -12.06 -7.25 -8.53
N LEU A 142 -11.76 -8.47 -8.93
CA LEU A 142 -12.31 -9.70 -8.39
C LEU A 142 -11.34 -10.19 -7.31
N THR A 143 -11.72 -9.98 -6.05
CA THR A 143 -10.89 -10.35 -4.91
C THR A 143 -11.37 -11.66 -4.27
N ARG A 144 -10.42 -12.46 -3.82
CA ARG A 144 -10.63 -13.57 -2.89
C ARG A 144 -9.75 -13.33 -1.67
N VAL A 145 -10.36 -13.43 -0.50
CA VAL A 145 -9.68 -13.27 0.79
C VAL A 145 -9.64 -14.63 1.46
N PHE A 146 -8.46 -15.00 1.96
CA PHE A 146 -8.22 -16.24 2.68
C PHE A 146 -7.71 -15.90 4.07
N GLU A 147 -8.47 -16.35 5.07
CA GLU A 147 -8.15 -16.25 6.49
C GLU A 147 -7.56 -17.58 6.94
N LEU A 148 -6.29 -17.59 7.34
CA LEU A 148 -5.59 -18.81 7.76
C LEU A 148 -5.17 -18.68 9.22
N ASN A 149 -5.24 -19.80 9.94
CA ASN A 149 -4.70 -19.95 11.29
C ASN A 149 -5.26 -18.95 12.32
N GLY A 150 -6.53 -18.57 12.18
CA GLY A 150 -7.20 -17.63 13.08
C GLY A 150 -6.90 -16.15 12.80
N ALA A 151 -6.27 -15.83 11.66
CA ALA A 151 -6.23 -14.47 11.14
C ALA A 151 -7.65 -13.99 10.79
N ARG A 152 -7.86 -12.68 10.89
CA ARG A 152 -9.02 -11.98 10.33
C ARG A 152 -8.53 -11.00 9.27
N CYS A 153 -9.11 -11.06 8.10
CA CYS A 153 -8.61 -10.36 6.93
C CYS A 153 -9.73 -9.53 6.30
N SER A 154 -9.47 -8.25 6.06
CA SER A 154 -10.44 -7.35 5.46
C SER A 154 -9.94 -6.83 4.12
N PHE A 155 -10.87 -6.73 3.16
CA PHE A 155 -10.65 -6.06 1.89
C PHE A 155 -11.75 -5.02 1.67
N ASP A 156 -11.35 -3.82 1.30
CA ASP A 156 -12.26 -2.75 0.87
C ASP A 156 -11.81 -2.17 -0.46
N ASN A 157 -12.76 -1.83 -1.33
CA ASN A 157 -12.51 -1.33 -2.67
C ASN A 157 -13.22 0.00 -2.88
N ASP A 158 -12.45 1.08 -2.86
CA ASP A 158 -12.94 2.39 -3.26
C ASP A 158 -12.77 2.54 -4.77
N GLU A 159 -13.82 2.16 -5.52
CA GLU A 159 -13.83 2.26 -6.98
C GLU A 159 -13.69 3.70 -7.47
N THR A 160 -14.12 4.69 -6.67
CA THR A 160 -14.13 6.11 -7.05
C THR A 160 -12.70 6.66 -7.06
N ASN A 161 -11.93 6.32 -6.04
CA ASN A 161 -10.56 6.78 -5.88
C ASN A 161 -9.52 5.75 -6.33
N MET A 162 -9.96 4.56 -6.78
CA MET A 162 -9.12 3.45 -7.25
C MET A 162 -8.14 2.98 -6.18
N ILE A 163 -8.66 2.84 -4.96
CA ILE A 163 -7.91 2.45 -3.76
C ILE A 163 -8.38 1.06 -3.32
N TYR A 164 -7.43 0.14 -3.15
CA TYR A 164 -7.65 -1.18 -2.59
C TYR A 164 -7.07 -1.26 -1.19
N SER A 165 -7.90 -1.47 -0.18
CA SER A 165 -7.47 -1.48 1.22
C SER A 165 -7.45 -2.91 1.75
N PHE A 166 -6.29 -3.35 2.22
CA PHE A 166 -6.04 -4.67 2.80
C PHE A 166 -5.75 -4.52 4.29
N GLY A 167 -6.43 -5.33 5.12
CA GLY A 167 -6.29 -5.29 6.57
C GLY A 167 -6.11 -6.68 7.16
N ALA A 168 -5.33 -6.75 8.23
CA ALA A 168 -5.10 -7.98 9.01
C ALA A 168 -5.24 -7.75 10.53
N GLU A 169 -5.73 -8.77 11.24
CA GLU A 169 -5.94 -8.86 12.70
C GLU A 169 -5.71 -10.30 13.23
#